data_AF-A9SSY3-F1
#
_entry.id   AF-A9SSY3-F1
#
_cell.length_a   1.000
_cell.length_b   1.000
_cell.length_c   1.000
_cell.angle_alpha   90.00
_cell.angle_beta   90.00
_cell.angle_gamma   90.00
#
_symmetry.space_group_name_H-M   'P 1'
#
loop_
_entity.id
_entity.type
_entity.pdbx_description
1 polymer ?
#
loop_
_entity_poly.entity_id
_entity_poly.type
_entity_poly.pdbx_seq_one_letter_code
_entity_poly.pdbx_strand_id
1 'polypeptide(L)'
;MLTIKRVETVVSMHQQLEQVPGCGRDCLGTCCIPGAKLPLYAFGVRQSSGSNKRAHTGSDDHCVPDSVKESDVSPQENYFLDELLLAQWEDRMARGLFRYDVTACETKMLPGDCGFIAQLNEGRHLQKRPTEFRIDQVLQPFDPKKFNFTKVGQEEVLFQFMPNDSDMSEYYEKATVSSSPNVVAINVSPIEYGHILLVPRVLDRLPQRIDQESFLLALYMAAEANNPYFRLGYNSLGAFATINHLHFQAYYLAAPFPIERAPATRVSYGRKKSGVKVYELTMFPVRGLVFEMCNSMVDLSIAVANACIYLQNENIPYNVLITDRGSRVFLLPQCFAERQARGEVDEDILETQVNPAVWEISGHIVLKRRKDYDLATEGYAWRLMAEVSLSQERFEEVKAKCLKAAFQVISVTSDYLAGTSKRGSFDFMVNEDIPAKDYLKTNSLDAVVPNHGDDLSVEA
;
A
#
# COMPACT_ATOMS: atom_id res chain seq x y z
N MET A 1 17.46 39.72 1.77
CA MET A 1 16.01 39.42 1.85
C MET A 1 15.49 39.29 0.44
N LEU A 2 15.29 38.07 -0.05
CA LEU A 2 14.74 37.81 -1.39
C LEU A 2 13.28 37.39 -1.22
N THR A 3 12.37 38.25 -1.70
CA THR A 3 10.92 38.06 -1.63
C THR A 3 10.47 37.35 -2.89
N ILE A 4 10.09 36.07 -2.79
CA ILE A 4 9.54 35.31 -3.91
C ILE A 4 8.06 35.67 -4.07
N LYS A 5 7.71 36.26 -5.22
CA LYS A 5 6.32 36.53 -5.62
C LYS A 5 5.57 35.20 -5.80
N ARG A 6 4.49 35.01 -5.05
CA ARG A 6 3.50 33.95 -5.31
C ARG A 6 2.77 34.27 -6.62
N VAL A 7 2.79 33.31 -7.54
CA VAL A 7 1.87 33.27 -8.67
C VAL A 7 0.74 32.32 -8.27
N GLU A 8 -0.51 32.77 -8.35
CA GLU A 8 -1.68 31.94 -8.08
C GLU A 8 -1.81 30.86 -9.16
N THR A 9 -1.70 29.59 -8.75
CA THR A 9 -2.02 28.47 -9.63
C THR A 9 -3.51 28.19 -9.55
N VAL A 10 -4.16 28.25 -10.70
CA VAL A 10 -5.61 28.10 -10.93
C VAL A 10 -6.12 26.82 -10.26
N VAL A 11 -7.02 27.01 -9.29
CA VAL A 11 -7.85 25.96 -8.71
C VAL A 11 -8.88 25.54 -9.76
N SER A 12 -9.03 24.24 -9.98
CA SER A 12 -10.04 23.65 -10.87
C SER A 12 -11.41 24.34 -10.67
N MET A 13 -11.95 24.89 -11.76
CA MET A 13 -13.27 25.55 -11.79
C MET A 13 -14.34 24.66 -12.43
N HIS A 14 -15.54 24.77 -11.85
CA HIS A 14 -16.88 24.25 -12.24
C HIS A 14 -17.25 22.88 -11.66
N GLN A 15 -18.45 22.66 -11.10
CA GLN A 15 -19.75 23.31 -11.28
C GLN A 15 -20.51 23.57 -9.96
N GLN A 16 -21.35 24.62 -9.94
CA GLN A 16 -22.37 24.86 -8.92
C GLN A 16 -23.55 23.89 -9.11
N LEU A 17 -23.82 23.02 -8.14
CA LEU A 17 -25.11 22.36 -7.96
C LEU A 17 -25.40 22.20 -6.46
N GLU A 18 -26.63 22.58 -6.10
CA GLU A 18 -27.48 22.38 -4.92
C GLU A 18 -26.85 22.05 -3.54
N GLN A 19 -27.48 22.54 -2.46
CA GLN A 19 -26.99 22.40 -1.08
C GLN A 19 -27.05 20.94 -0.61
N VAL A 20 -26.00 20.17 -0.93
CA VAL A 20 -25.73 18.83 -0.39
C VAL A 20 -25.11 18.97 1.00
N PRO A 21 -25.45 18.12 2.00
CA PRO A 21 -24.74 18.06 3.26
C PRO A 21 -23.23 17.87 3.04
N GLY A 22 -22.39 18.69 3.67
CA GLY A 22 -20.93 18.58 3.62
C GLY A 22 -20.22 19.80 3.02
N CYS A 23 -18.96 19.63 2.58
CA CYS A 23 -18.13 20.74 2.09
C CYS A 23 -18.34 21.12 0.61
N GLY A 24 -19.33 20.49 -0.06
CA GLY A 24 -19.60 20.69 -1.49
C GLY A 24 -18.56 20.10 -2.44
N ARG A 25 -17.61 19.29 -1.93
CA ARG A 25 -16.55 18.63 -2.71
C ARG A 25 -16.53 17.10 -2.58
N ASP A 26 -17.57 16.54 -1.96
CA ASP A 26 -17.71 15.10 -1.70
C ASP A 26 -16.43 14.43 -1.16
N CYS A 27 -15.74 15.08 -0.21
CA CYS A 27 -14.40 14.67 0.18
C CYS A 27 -14.37 13.49 1.16
N LEU A 28 -13.20 12.91 1.42
CA LEU A 28 -13.00 11.85 2.43
C LEU A 28 -12.96 12.37 3.87
N GLY A 29 -13.46 13.58 4.11
CA GLY A 29 -13.44 14.24 5.41
C GLY A 29 -14.70 13.93 6.22
N THR A 30 -14.65 14.22 7.51
CA THR A 30 -15.79 14.04 8.44
C THR A 30 -17.05 14.82 8.02
N CYS A 31 -16.93 15.77 7.10
CA CYS A 31 -18.05 16.51 6.55
C CYS A 31 -18.86 15.74 5.49
N CYS A 32 -18.28 14.72 4.84
CA CYS A 32 -18.89 14.04 3.69
C CYS A 32 -18.85 12.51 3.81
N ILE A 33 -17.80 11.93 4.38
CA ILE A 33 -17.62 10.47 4.39
C ILE A 33 -18.49 9.70 5.41
N PRO A 34 -18.86 10.22 6.60
CA PRO A 34 -19.69 9.44 7.53
C PRO A 34 -21.08 9.17 6.94
N GLY A 35 -21.46 7.89 6.85
CA GLY A 35 -22.73 7.47 6.24
C GLY A 35 -22.70 7.36 4.71
N ALA A 36 -21.59 7.72 4.07
CA ALA A 36 -21.39 7.48 2.64
C ALA A 36 -21.38 5.97 2.33
N LYS A 37 -21.69 5.64 1.06
CA LYS A 37 -21.61 4.28 0.54
C LYS A 37 -20.51 4.21 -0.50
N LEU A 38 -19.42 3.52 -0.16
CA LEU A 38 -18.30 3.29 -1.05
C LEU A 38 -18.21 1.80 -1.36
N PRO A 39 -17.68 1.40 -2.54
CA PRO A 39 -17.36 0.00 -2.79
C PRO A 39 -16.44 -0.55 -1.70
N LEU A 40 -16.56 -1.84 -1.41
CA LEU A 40 -15.80 -2.51 -0.36
C LEU A 40 -15.24 -3.82 -0.90
N TYR A 41 -13.94 -3.99 -0.76
CA TYR A 41 -13.28 -5.28 -0.86
C TYR A 41 -12.95 -5.78 0.55
N ALA A 42 -13.64 -6.82 0.99
CA ALA A 42 -13.40 -7.49 2.25
C ALA A 42 -12.53 -8.72 2.00
N PHE A 43 -11.28 -8.72 2.45
CA PHE A 43 -10.33 -9.81 2.15
C PHE A 43 -10.37 -10.92 3.20
N GLY A 44 -10.34 -12.18 2.76
CA GLY A 44 -10.30 -13.32 3.65
C GLY A 44 -8.95 -13.45 4.36
N VAL A 45 -8.97 -13.71 5.68
CA VAL A 45 -7.73 -13.93 6.46
C VAL A 45 -7.56 -15.40 6.75
N ARG A 46 -6.86 -16.12 5.86
CA ARG A 46 -6.60 -17.55 6.03
C ARG A 46 -5.90 -17.83 7.36
N GLN A 47 -6.60 -18.42 8.32
CA GLN A 47 -5.97 -18.92 9.53
C GLN A 47 -5.15 -20.17 9.19
N SER A 48 -3.87 -20.18 9.59
CA SER A 48 -3.02 -21.37 9.52
C SER A 48 -3.62 -22.46 10.43
N SER A 49 -4.56 -23.22 9.90
CA SER A 49 -5.23 -24.31 10.59
C SER A 49 -4.24 -25.44 10.83
N GLY A 50 -4.02 -25.74 12.11
CA GLY A 50 -3.66 -27.05 12.64
C GLY A 50 -2.52 -27.82 11.96
N SER A 51 -1.39 -27.88 12.65
CA SER A 51 -0.30 -28.85 12.47
C SER A 51 -0.73 -30.23 11.94
N ASN A 52 -0.49 -30.51 10.66
CA ASN A 52 -0.23 -31.87 10.21
C ASN A 52 1.27 -32.15 10.36
N LYS A 53 1.64 -32.70 11.52
CA LYS A 53 2.97 -33.29 11.74
C LYS A 53 3.17 -34.45 10.75
N ARG A 54 3.94 -34.22 9.69
CA ARG A 54 4.75 -35.28 9.08
C ARG A 54 6.21 -34.86 9.15
N ALA A 55 6.93 -35.54 10.04
CA ALA A 55 8.36 -35.39 10.19
C ALA A 55 9.05 -35.99 8.96
N HIS A 56 9.77 -35.17 8.21
CA HIS A 56 10.83 -35.62 7.31
C HIS A 56 12.12 -34.87 7.64
N THR A 57 13.15 -35.68 7.87
CA THR A 57 14.50 -35.34 8.29
C THR A 57 15.42 -35.17 7.08
N GLY A 58 16.20 -34.06 7.04
CA GLY A 58 17.32 -33.80 6.10
C GLY A 58 16.86 -33.42 4.69
N SER A 59 17.47 -32.50 3.94
CA SER A 59 18.80 -31.86 3.94
C SER A 59 18.68 -30.43 3.38
N ASP A 60 19.74 -29.63 3.54
CA ASP A 60 19.92 -28.34 2.87
C ASP A 60 19.87 -28.52 1.35
N ASP A 61 18.93 -27.86 0.66
CA ASP A 61 19.17 -27.24 -0.65
C ASP A 61 18.01 -26.29 -1.03
N HIS A 62 18.27 -25.41 -1.99
CA HIS A 62 17.38 -24.39 -2.53
C HIS A 62 15.93 -24.86 -2.80
N CYS A 63 14.93 -24.09 -2.36
CA CYS A 63 13.53 -24.33 -2.73
C CYS A 63 13.25 -23.83 -4.15
N VAL A 64 13.52 -24.67 -5.15
CA VAL A 64 12.85 -24.61 -6.46
C VAL A 64 11.75 -25.67 -6.44
N PRO A 65 10.49 -25.34 -6.80
CA PRO A 65 9.44 -26.35 -6.85
C PRO A 65 9.56 -27.12 -8.17
N ASP A 66 9.81 -28.43 -8.10
CA ASP A 66 9.72 -29.28 -9.28
C ASP A 66 8.93 -30.56 -9.04
N SER A 67 8.11 -30.86 -10.05
CA SER A 67 7.34 -32.08 -10.34
C SER A 67 6.05 -32.37 -9.55
N VAL A 68 4.96 -32.12 -10.26
CA VAL A 68 3.54 -32.42 -10.02
C VAL A 68 3.32 -33.91 -9.70
N LYS A 69 2.55 -34.18 -8.65
CA LYS A 69 1.70 -35.37 -8.57
C LYS A 69 0.25 -34.89 -8.62
N GLU A 70 -0.45 -35.33 -9.66
CA GLU A 70 -1.88 -35.10 -9.87
C GLU A 70 -2.69 -35.58 -8.67
N SER A 71 -3.25 -34.63 -7.95
CA SER A 71 -4.47 -34.80 -7.20
C SER A 71 -5.37 -33.62 -7.54
N ASP A 72 -6.43 -33.90 -8.28
CA ASP A 72 -7.51 -32.99 -8.71
C ASP A 72 -8.06 -32.17 -7.52
N VAL A 73 -7.53 -30.96 -7.34
CA VAL A 73 -8.25 -29.67 -7.27
C VAL A 73 -7.14 -28.62 -7.41
N SER A 74 -6.96 -28.03 -8.60
CA SER A 74 -6.10 -26.84 -8.73
C SER A 74 -6.67 -25.75 -7.82
N PRO A 75 -5.89 -25.10 -6.93
CA PRO A 75 -6.35 -23.88 -6.30
C PRO A 75 -6.64 -22.91 -7.45
N GLN A 76 -7.90 -22.52 -7.65
CA GLN A 76 -8.20 -21.38 -8.52
C GLN A 76 -7.40 -20.21 -7.96
N GLU A 77 -6.36 -19.79 -8.67
CA GLU A 77 -5.58 -18.61 -8.33
C GLU A 77 -6.56 -17.43 -8.38
N ASN A 78 -6.89 -16.88 -7.22
CA ASN A 78 -7.85 -15.79 -7.12
C ASN A 78 -7.14 -14.48 -7.45
N TYR A 79 -7.29 -14.00 -8.70
CA TYR A 79 -6.76 -12.72 -9.17
C TYR A 79 -7.80 -11.59 -9.09
N PHE A 80 -8.91 -11.81 -8.38
CA PHE A 80 -10.04 -10.91 -8.43
C PHE A 80 -9.72 -9.48 -7.94
N LEU A 81 -8.88 -9.33 -6.89
CA LEU A 81 -8.44 -7.99 -6.48
C LEU A 81 -7.65 -7.29 -7.59
N ASP A 82 -6.80 -8.03 -8.29
CA ASP A 82 -5.94 -7.53 -9.37
C ASP A 82 -6.78 -6.93 -10.51
N GLU A 83 -7.75 -7.73 -11.00
CA GLU A 83 -8.67 -7.34 -12.06
C GLU A 83 -9.56 -6.17 -11.63
N LEU A 84 -10.12 -6.22 -10.42
CA LEU A 84 -10.95 -5.16 -9.87
C LEU A 84 -10.20 -3.83 -9.77
N LEU A 85 -8.96 -3.87 -9.27
CA LEU A 85 -8.14 -2.68 -9.05
C LEU A 85 -7.81 -2.02 -10.39
N LEU A 86 -7.38 -2.80 -11.39
CA LEU A 86 -7.09 -2.31 -12.73
C LEU A 86 -8.36 -1.76 -13.42
N ALA A 87 -9.47 -2.49 -13.39
CA ALA A 87 -10.72 -2.04 -13.99
C ALA A 87 -11.22 -0.72 -13.37
N GLN A 88 -11.16 -0.60 -12.04
CA GLN A 88 -11.54 0.64 -11.36
C GLN A 88 -10.56 1.77 -11.65
N TRP A 89 -9.26 1.49 -11.78
CA TRP A 89 -8.25 2.50 -12.12
C TRP A 89 -8.45 3.02 -13.56
N GLU A 90 -8.71 2.13 -14.52
CA GLU A 90 -9.02 2.48 -15.91
C GLU A 90 -10.33 3.28 -16.03
N ASP A 91 -11.38 2.96 -15.25
CA ASP A 91 -12.59 3.77 -15.17
C ASP A 91 -12.28 5.23 -14.78
N ARG A 92 -11.43 5.44 -13.77
CA ARG A 92 -11.04 6.80 -13.36
C ARG A 92 -10.18 7.50 -14.41
N MET A 93 -9.45 6.73 -15.22
CA MET A 93 -8.69 7.25 -16.36
C MET A 93 -9.63 7.74 -17.46
N ALA A 94 -10.61 6.92 -17.83
CA ALA A 94 -11.64 7.28 -18.81
C ALA A 94 -12.45 8.50 -18.38
N ARG A 95 -12.63 8.70 -17.07
CA ARG A 95 -13.29 9.86 -16.46
C ARG A 95 -12.41 11.11 -16.33
N GLY A 96 -11.12 11.03 -16.70
CA GLY A 96 -10.21 12.17 -16.71
C GLY A 96 -9.76 12.65 -15.33
N LEU A 97 -9.71 11.76 -14.32
CA LEU A 97 -9.32 12.14 -12.96
C LEU A 97 -7.79 12.22 -12.74
N PHE A 98 -7.00 11.79 -13.73
CA PHE A 98 -5.54 11.87 -13.69
C PHE A 98 -5.04 13.17 -14.30
N ARG A 99 -3.91 13.66 -13.79
CA ARG A 99 -3.35 14.93 -14.26
C ARG A 99 -2.54 14.82 -15.57
N TYR A 100 -2.23 13.61 -16.01
CA TYR A 100 -1.62 13.27 -17.29
C TYR A 100 -1.82 11.79 -17.57
N ASP A 101 -1.62 11.41 -18.84
CA ASP A 101 -1.61 10.02 -19.27
C ASP A 101 -0.23 9.39 -19.01
N VAL A 102 -0.18 8.41 -18.10
CA VAL A 102 1.05 7.69 -17.76
C VAL A 102 1.36 6.58 -18.76
N THR A 103 0.38 6.09 -19.52
CA THR A 103 0.57 5.00 -20.49
C THR A 103 1.40 5.44 -21.69
N ALA A 104 1.51 6.76 -21.90
CA ALA A 104 2.36 7.37 -22.91
C ALA A 104 3.83 7.58 -22.46
N CYS A 105 4.17 7.26 -21.20
CA CYS A 105 5.54 7.41 -20.71
C CYS A 105 6.48 6.39 -21.36
N GLU A 106 7.62 6.86 -21.85
CA GLU A 106 8.64 5.99 -22.43
C GLU A 106 9.47 5.30 -21.35
N THR A 107 9.56 3.98 -21.42
CA THR A 107 10.30 3.13 -20.49
C THR A 107 11.32 2.29 -21.25
N LYS A 108 12.55 2.19 -20.73
CA LYS A 108 13.60 1.31 -21.26
C LYS A 108 14.41 0.66 -20.15
N MET A 109 14.89 -0.55 -20.41
CA MET A 109 15.92 -1.15 -19.59
C MET A 109 17.27 -0.53 -19.96
N LEU A 110 18.03 -0.09 -18.95
CA LEU A 110 19.38 0.43 -19.13
C LEU A 110 20.32 -0.75 -19.42
N PRO A 111 21.17 -0.65 -20.47
CA PRO A 111 22.17 -1.67 -20.74
C PRO A 111 23.13 -1.82 -19.56
N GLY A 112 23.37 -3.07 -19.13
CA GLY A 112 24.22 -3.42 -18.00
C GLY A 112 23.79 -4.73 -17.34
N ASP A 113 24.45 -5.09 -16.24
CA ASP A 113 24.27 -6.37 -15.56
C ASP A 113 23.11 -6.33 -14.55
N CYS A 114 22.82 -5.16 -13.98
CA CYS A 114 21.79 -4.98 -12.97
C CYS A 114 20.39 -4.86 -13.59
N GLY A 115 20.33 -4.38 -14.84
CA GLY A 115 19.11 -4.18 -15.63
C GLY A 115 18.16 -3.15 -15.01
N PHE A 116 18.71 -1.98 -14.63
CA PHE A 116 17.92 -0.83 -14.18
C PHE A 116 16.89 -0.40 -15.20
N ILE A 117 15.76 0.12 -14.73
CA ILE A 117 14.66 0.57 -15.58
C ILE A 117 14.66 2.10 -15.52
N ALA A 118 14.75 2.75 -16.68
CA ALA A 118 14.59 4.19 -16.80
C ALA A 118 13.24 4.50 -17.44
N GLN A 119 12.52 5.44 -16.87
CA GLN A 119 11.25 5.91 -17.40
C GLN A 119 11.24 7.43 -17.46
N LEU A 120 10.69 8.00 -18.54
CA LEU A 120 10.57 9.43 -18.71
C LEU A 120 9.15 9.91 -18.35
N ASN A 121 9.04 10.71 -17.29
CA ASN A 121 7.79 11.36 -16.86
C ASN A 121 7.95 12.89 -16.91
N GLU A 122 7.91 13.45 -18.12
CA GLU A 122 7.96 14.91 -18.31
C GLU A 122 6.72 15.59 -17.72
N GLY A 123 6.89 16.80 -17.17
CA GLY A 123 5.78 17.58 -16.61
C GLY A 123 5.21 17.08 -15.27
N ARG A 124 5.42 15.81 -14.89
CA ARG A 124 4.96 15.25 -13.59
C ARG A 124 5.42 16.09 -12.40
N HIS A 125 6.68 16.52 -12.42
CA HIS A 125 7.28 17.30 -11.33
C HIS A 125 6.65 18.70 -11.17
N LEU A 126 6.10 19.28 -12.24
CA LEU A 126 5.40 20.59 -12.20
C LEU A 126 4.06 20.50 -11.48
N GLN A 127 3.44 19.32 -11.52
CA GLN A 127 2.17 19.05 -10.86
C GLN A 127 2.36 18.49 -9.45
N LYS A 128 3.59 18.10 -9.09
CA LYS A 128 3.92 17.61 -7.75
C LYS A 128 3.75 18.73 -6.74
N ARG A 129 3.03 18.46 -5.66
CA ARG A 129 2.85 19.43 -4.58
C ARG A 129 4.20 19.68 -3.87
N PRO A 130 4.50 20.92 -3.46
CA PRO A 130 5.70 21.20 -2.70
C PRO A 130 5.66 20.46 -1.36
N THR A 131 6.82 20.03 -0.89
CA THR A 131 6.94 19.43 0.45
C THR A 131 6.68 20.50 1.51
N GLU A 132 5.60 20.37 2.27
CA GLU A 132 5.18 21.35 3.28
C GLU A 132 5.70 21.03 4.69
N PHE A 133 6.55 20.03 4.86
CA PHE A 133 7.10 19.60 6.16
C PHE A 133 8.62 19.69 6.19
N ARG A 134 9.16 19.58 7.41
CA ARG A 134 10.60 19.59 7.60
C ARG A 134 11.20 18.29 7.08
N ILE A 135 12.36 18.37 6.44
CA ILE A 135 13.02 17.19 5.85
C ILE A 135 13.96 16.53 6.87
N ASP A 136 14.36 17.24 7.92
CA ASP A 136 15.29 16.78 8.96
C ASP A 136 14.64 15.91 10.06
N GLN A 137 13.32 15.70 10.01
CA GLN A 137 12.58 14.93 11.01
C GLN A 137 11.68 13.88 10.37
N VAL A 138 11.92 12.61 10.70
CA VAL A 138 11.14 11.45 10.24
C VAL A 138 9.74 11.46 10.85
N LEU A 139 9.63 11.76 12.16
CA LEU A 139 8.37 11.83 12.87
C LEU A 139 7.93 13.28 13.07
N GLN A 140 6.76 13.61 12.54
CA GLN A 140 6.14 14.92 12.72
C GLN A 140 4.64 14.74 13.01
N PRO A 141 4.04 15.59 13.84
CA PRO A 141 2.60 15.53 14.10
C PRO A 141 1.81 15.78 12.80
N PHE A 142 0.67 15.11 12.69
CA PHE A 142 -0.28 15.38 11.61
C PHE A 142 -0.74 16.84 11.66
N ASP A 143 -0.84 17.49 10.50
CA ASP A 143 -1.33 18.88 10.39
C ASP A 143 -2.55 18.93 9.46
N PRO A 144 -3.77 19.17 9.99
CA PRO A 144 -4.99 19.24 9.18
C PRO A 144 -5.00 20.41 8.19
N LYS A 145 -4.17 21.44 8.40
CA LYS A 145 -4.09 22.61 7.52
C LYS A 145 -3.37 22.28 6.22
N LYS A 146 -2.33 21.45 6.27
CA LYS A 146 -1.58 20.97 5.11
C LYS A 146 -2.39 19.99 4.27
N PHE A 147 -1.97 19.71 3.05
CA PHE A 147 -2.62 18.68 2.25
C PHE A 147 -2.60 17.32 2.98
N ASN A 148 -3.73 16.61 2.93
CA ASN A 148 -3.88 15.25 3.46
C ASN A 148 -5.08 14.56 2.79
N PHE A 149 -5.14 13.23 2.86
CA PHE A 149 -6.14 12.44 2.15
C PHE A 149 -7.61 12.66 2.56
N THR A 150 -7.91 13.27 3.71
CA THR A 150 -9.31 13.65 4.03
C THR A 150 -9.87 14.73 3.09
N LYS A 151 -8.99 15.38 2.30
CA LYS A 151 -9.34 16.43 1.34
C LYS A 151 -9.52 15.92 -0.10
N VAL A 152 -9.27 14.63 -0.32
CA VAL A 152 -9.47 13.96 -1.61
C VAL A 152 -10.96 13.74 -1.85
N GLY A 153 -11.41 13.85 -3.10
CA GLY A 153 -12.79 13.56 -3.49
C GLY A 153 -13.08 12.05 -3.48
N GLN A 154 -14.30 11.66 -3.14
CA GLN A 154 -14.72 10.25 -3.14
C GLN A 154 -14.65 9.62 -4.54
N GLU A 155 -14.71 10.41 -5.61
CA GLU A 155 -14.54 9.96 -6.99
C GLU A 155 -13.15 9.36 -7.28
N GLU A 156 -12.13 9.76 -6.51
CA GLU A 156 -10.76 9.21 -6.61
C GLU A 156 -10.63 7.84 -5.90
N VAL A 157 -11.60 7.45 -5.06
CA VAL A 157 -11.59 6.17 -4.34
C VAL A 157 -12.02 5.02 -5.26
N LEU A 158 -11.26 3.93 -5.22
CA LEU A 158 -11.59 2.67 -5.88
C LEU A 158 -12.53 1.83 -5.01
N PHE A 159 -12.15 1.62 -3.75
CA PHE A 159 -12.89 0.86 -2.75
C PHE A 159 -12.30 1.04 -1.34
N GLN A 160 -13.08 0.64 -0.33
CA GLN A 160 -12.64 0.36 1.03
C GLN A 160 -11.93 -1.00 1.07
N PHE A 161 -10.94 -1.17 1.95
CA PHE A 161 -10.17 -2.41 2.07
C PHE A 161 -10.06 -2.86 3.53
N MET A 162 -10.67 -3.99 3.88
CA MET A 162 -10.71 -4.46 5.28
C MET A 162 -10.74 -5.99 5.37
N PRO A 163 -10.34 -6.58 6.50
CA PRO A 163 -10.46 -8.01 6.69
C PRO A 163 -11.93 -8.45 6.73
N ASN A 164 -12.20 -9.61 6.18
CA ASN A 164 -13.44 -10.37 6.37
C ASN A 164 -13.26 -11.33 7.55
N ASP A 165 -14.34 -11.58 8.30
CA ASP A 165 -14.35 -12.57 9.38
C ASP A 165 -14.31 -14.00 8.82
N SER A 166 -14.67 -14.18 7.55
CA SER A 166 -14.54 -15.43 6.82
C SER A 166 -13.15 -15.58 6.17
N ASP A 167 -12.75 -16.81 5.87
CA ASP A 167 -11.52 -17.09 5.09
C ASP A 167 -11.66 -16.72 3.60
N MET A 168 -12.81 -16.17 3.17
CA MET A 168 -13.12 -15.85 1.77
C MET A 168 -13.16 -14.34 1.54
N SER A 169 -12.60 -13.92 0.41
CA SER A 169 -12.66 -12.53 -0.04
C SER A 169 -13.97 -12.25 -0.76
N GLU A 170 -14.59 -11.10 -0.47
CA GLU A 170 -15.87 -10.68 -1.01
C GLU A 170 -15.81 -9.21 -1.46
N TYR A 171 -16.60 -8.87 -2.47
CA TYR A 171 -16.75 -7.50 -2.93
C TYR A 171 -18.20 -7.05 -2.90
N TYR A 172 -18.40 -5.85 -2.38
CA TYR A 172 -19.68 -5.19 -2.29
C TYR A 172 -19.58 -3.86 -3.04
N GLU A 173 -20.39 -3.67 -4.07
CA GLU A 173 -20.41 -2.44 -4.87
C GLU A 173 -20.75 -1.20 -4.01
N LYS A 174 -21.56 -1.39 -2.97
CA LYS A 174 -21.99 -0.33 -2.05
C LYS A 174 -22.03 -0.85 -0.62
N ALA A 175 -21.07 -0.43 0.19
CA ALA A 175 -21.03 -0.70 1.63
C ALA A 175 -20.98 0.61 2.43
N THR A 176 -21.64 0.61 3.58
CA THR A 176 -21.59 1.75 4.51
C THR A 176 -20.17 1.93 5.02
N VAL A 177 -19.67 3.16 4.98
CA VAL A 177 -18.35 3.50 5.51
C VAL A 177 -18.32 3.39 7.03
N SER A 178 -17.30 2.71 7.56
CA SER A 178 -17.04 2.63 9.02
C SER A 178 -16.60 3.98 9.59
N SER A 179 -16.37 4.06 10.91
CA SER A 179 -15.94 5.31 11.56
C SER A 179 -14.65 5.90 10.99
N SER A 180 -13.76 5.06 10.44
CA SER A 180 -12.51 5.46 9.80
C SER A 180 -12.04 4.35 8.85
N PRO A 181 -12.46 4.38 7.58
CA PRO A 181 -12.16 3.29 6.64
C PRO A 181 -10.68 3.30 6.23
N ASN A 182 -10.15 2.13 5.89
CA ASN A 182 -8.98 2.07 5.02
C ASN A 182 -9.46 2.22 3.58
N VAL A 183 -8.86 3.14 2.84
CA VAL A 183 -9.28 3.43 1.48
C VAL A 183 -8.17 3.12 0.49
N VAL A 184 -8.56 2.60 -0.67
CA VAL A 184 -7.73 2.47 -1.86
C VAL A 184 -8.18 3.52 -2.84
N ALA A 185 -7.28 4.42 -3.21
CA ALA A 185 -7.57 5.53 -4.13
C ALA A 185 -6.54 5.58 -5.25
N ILE A 186 -6.89 6.20 -6.38
CA ILE A 186 -5.92 6.46 -7.44
C ILE A 186 -4.83 7.42 -6.92
N ASN A 187 -3.60 7.24 -7.40
CA ASN A 187 -2.65 8.33 -7.37
C ASN A 187 -2.88 9.21 -8.60
N VAL A 188 -3.49 10.39 -8.43
CA VAL A 188 -3.77 11.34 -9.53
C VAL A 188 -2.52 11.83 -10.28
N SER A 189 -1.31 11.54 -9.77
CA SER A 189 -0.02 11.75 -10.47
C SER A 189 0.75 10.42 -10.57
N PRO A 190 0.24 9.47 -11.35
CA PRO A 190 0.67 8.08 -11.36
C PRO A 190 2.08 7.96 -11.94
N ILE A 191 2.86 7.02 -11.43
CA ILE A 191 4.24 6.81 -11.90
C ILE A 191 4.19 5.79 -13.01
N GLU A 192 3.40 4.74 -12.80
CA GLU A 192 3.15 3.68 -13.75
C GLU A 192 1.65 3.31 -13.71
N TYR A 193 1.23 2.48 -14.66
CA TYR A 193 -0.06 1.84 -14.75
C TYR A 193 -0.52 1.22 -13.41
N GLY A 194 -1.79 1.44 -13.07
CA GLY A 194 -2.40 0.99 -11.82
C GLY A 194 -1.81 1.63 -10.56
N HIS A 195 -1.17 2.81 -10.65
CA HIS A 195 -0.63 3.47 -9.47
C HIS A 195 -1.76 3.95 -8.52
N ILE A 196 -1.85 3.30 -7.37
CA ILE A 196 -2.81 3.56 -6.29
C ILE A 196 -2.13 3.96 -4.99
N LEU A 197 -2.95 4.44 -4.06
CA LEU A 197 -2.61 4.76 -2.69
C LEU A 197 -3.47 3.89 -1.77
N LEU A 198 -2.85 3.20 -0.82
CA LEU A 198 -3.53 2.60 0.33
C LEU A 198 -3.38 3.56 1.51
N VAL A 199 -4.50 4.08 2.02
CA VAL A 199 -4.55 5.02 3.14
C VAL A 199 -5.30 4.36 4.31
N PRO A 200 -4.59 3.82 5.30
CA PRO A 200 -5.21 3.20 6.48
C PRO A 200 -5.95 4.23 7.33
N ARG A 201 -7.15 3.88 7.80
CA ARG A 201 -7.96 4.65 8.75
C ARG A 201 -7.95 6.17 8.47
N VAL A 202 -8.46 6.57 7.30
CA VAL A 202 -8.28 7.93 6.75
C VAL A 202 -8.77 9.05 7.69
N LEU A 203 -9.77 8.80 8.54
CA LEU A 203 -10.30 9.80 9.48
C LEU A 203 -9.53 9.86 10.81
N ASP A 204 -8.71 8.85 11.11
CA ASP A 204 -7.83 8.84 12.29
C ASP A 204 -6.64 9.79 12.11
N ARG A 205 -6.37 10.18 10.85
CA ARG A 205 -5.34 11.17 10.50
C ARG A 205 -3.96 10.76 11.02
N LEU A 206 -3.63 9.48 10.84
CA LEU A 206 -2.34 8.93 11.24
C LEU A 206 -1.23 9.69 10.51
N PRO A 207 -0.17 10.17 11.20
CA PRO A 207 0.99 10.75 10.51
C PRO A 207 1.70 9.69 9.67
N GLN A 208 2.60 10.09 8.75
CA GLN A 208 3.39 9.18 7.90
C GLN A 208 4.41 8.40 8.75
N ARG A 209 3.91 7.42 9.49
CA ARG A 209 4.58 6.63 10.51
C ARG A 209 4.10 5.19 10.41
N ILE A 210 5.02 4.23 10.37
CA ILE A 210 4.66 2.82 10.40
C ILE A 210 4.20 2.40 11.80
N ASP A 211 3.09 1.65 11.82
CA ASP A 211 2.59 0.85 12.95
C ASP A 211 2.32 -0.59 12.48
N GLN A 212 2.16 -1.52 13.42
CA GLN A 212 2.02 -2.95 13.11
C GLN A 212 0.73 -3.28 12.35
N GLU A 213 -0.37 -2.62 12.66
CA GLU A 213 -1.69 -2.91 12.07
C GLU A 213 -1.74 -2.42 10.62
N SER A 214 -1.32 -1.18 10.39
CA SER A 214 -1.26 -0.56 9.07
C SER A 214 -0.26 -1.26 8.15
N PHE A 215 0.86 -1.76 8.70
CA PHE A 215 1.84 -2.53 7.91
C PHE A 215 1.31 -3.92 7.53
N LEU A 216 0.62 -4.59 8.46
CA LEU A 216 -0.03 -5.88 8.17
C LEU A 216 -1.09 -5.74 7.07
N LEU A 217 -1.87 -4.65 7.09
CA LEU A 217 -2.84 -4.34 6.03
C LEU A 217 -2.18 -4.24 4.65
N ALA A 218 -1.00 -3.62 4.56
CA ALA A 218 -0.25 -3.53 3.31
C ALA A 218 0.24 -4.90 2.82
N LEU A 219 0.69 -5.79 3.72
CA LEU A 219 1.05 -7.16 3.35
C LEU A 219 -0.16 -7.96 2.84
N TYR A 220 -1.33 -7.81 3.47
CA TYR A 220 -2.55 -8.46 2.98
C TYR A 220 -2.95 -7.97 1.59
N MET A 221 -2.85 -6.66 1.32
CA MET A 221 -3.11 -6.14 -0.02
C MET A 221 -2.19 -6.77 -1.07
N ALA A 222 -0.89 -6.89 -0.78
CA ALA A 222 0.06 -7.51 -1.70
C ALA A 222 -0.25 -9.00 -1.93
N ALA A 223 -0.67 -9.72 -0.88
CA ALA A 223 -1.04 -11.13 -0.96
C ALA A 223 -2.35 -11.36 -1.70
N GLU A 224 -3.36 -10.53 -1.47
CA GLU A 224 -4.66 -10.60 -2.15
C GLU A 224 -4.57 -10.25 -3.64
N ALA A 225 -3.69 -9.30 -4.01
CA ALA A 225 -3.44 -9.01 -5.42
C ALA A 225 -2.81 -10.22 -6.13
N ASN A 226 -2.08 -11.06 -5.39
CA ASN A 226 -1.48 -12.31 -5.85
C ASN A 226 -0.63 -12.18 -7.14
N ASN A 227 -0.15 -10.96 -7.43
CA ASN A 227 0.60 -10.62 -8.64
C ASN A 227 2.05 -10.24 -8.27
N PRO A 228 3.07 -10.93 -8.79
CA PRO A 228 4.48 -10.63 -8.45
C PRO A 228 4.96 -9.29 -9.02
N TYR A 229 4.24 -8.72 -10.00
CA TYR A 229 4.54 -7.44 -10.61
C TYR A 229 3.83 -6.27 -9.92
N PHE A 230 2.92 -6.55 -8.99
CA PHE A 230 2.32 -5.57 -8.10
C PHE A 230 3.19 -5.40 -6.86
N ARG A 231 3.68 -4.18 -6.64
CA ARG A 231 4.59 -3.86 -5.52
C ARG A 231 4.00 -2.75 -4.70
N LEU A 232 4.16 -2.85 -3.38
CA LEU A 232 3.83 -1.75 -2.48
C LEU A 232 5.11 -1.09 -2.00
N GLY A 233 5.13 0.24 -2.03
CA GLY A 233 6.19 1.09 -1.58
C GLY A 233 5.73 1.97 -0.42
N TYR A 234 6.61 2.14 0.56
CA TYR A 234 6.48 3.13 1.63
C TYR A 234 7.72 4.02 1.65
N ASN A 235 7.48 5.31 1.89
CA ASN A 235 8.52 6.30 2.10
C ASN A 235 8.28 6.94 3.46
N SER A 236 9.30 7.03 4.32
CA SER A 236 9.23 7.85 5.53
C SER A 236 9.38 9.34 5.18
N LEU A 237 9.01 10.25 6.09
CA LEU A 237 9.52 11.63 5.99
C LEU A 237 11.06 11.58 6.08
N GLY A 238 11.74 12.48 5.36
CA GLY A 238 13.19 12.43 5.16
C GLY A 238 13.66 11.43 4.09
N ALA A 239 12.80 10.50 3.66
CA ALA A 239 13.07 9.52 2.59
C ALA A 239 12.08 9.70 1.42
N PHE A 240 11.80 10.95 1.07
CA PHE A 240 10.99 11.37 -0.07
C PHE A 240 9.49 11.06 -0.03
N ALA A 241 8.93 10.76 1.15
CA ALA A 241 7.51 11.02 1.36
C ALA A 241 7.22 12.50 1.10
N THR A 242 6.00 12.82 0.64
CA THR A 242 5.59 14.20 0.30
C THR A 242 4.30 14.63 1.01
N ILE A 243 3.68 13.71 1.74
CA ILE A 243 2.44 13.93 2.50
C ILE A 243 2.64 13.33 3.89
N ASN A 244 2.33 14.10 4.95
CA ASN A 244 2.34 13.62 6.33
C ASN A 244 0.94 13.10 6.74
N HIS A 245 0.50 12.04 6.07
CA HIS A 245 -0.69 11.26 6.37
C HIS A 245 -0.38 9.84 5.90
N LEU A 246 -0.43 8.86 6.80
CA LEU A 246 -0.03 7.49 6.54
C LEU A 246 -0.61 6.95 5.22
N HIS A 247 0.27 6.62 4.31
CA HIS A 247 -0.08 5.97 3.06
C HIS A 247 1.04 5.07 2.56
N PHE A 248 0.62 4.02 1.86
CA PHE A 248 1.45 3.20 0.99
C PHE A 248 1.10 3.55 -0.45
N GLN A 249 2.06 3.36 -1.35
CA GLN A 249 1.89 3.52 -2.79
C GLN A 249 2.02 2.14 -3.43
N ALA A 250 1.29 1.86 -4.50
CA ALA A 250 1.47 0.61 -5.23
C ALA A 250 1.27 0.83 -6.71
N TYR A 251 1.97 0.09 -7.56
CA TYR A 251 1.69 0.04 -9.00
C TYR A 251 2.17 -1.29 -9.61
N TYR A 252 1.82 -1.48 -10.88
CA TYR A 252 2.20 -2.63 -11.67
C TYR A 252 3.38 -2.29 -12.56
N LEU A 253 4.43 -3.10 -12.53
CA LEU A 253 5.45 -3.06 -13.59
C LEU A 253 5.84 -4.49 -13.93
N ALA A 254 5.54 -4.89 -15.16
CA ALA A 254 5.75 -6.24 -15.70
C ALA A 254 7.23 -6.57 -15.98
N ALA A 255 8.11 -6.17 -15.06
CA ALA A 255 9.53 -6.48 -15.03
C ALA A 255 9.97 -6.64 -13.56
N PRO A 256 10.88 -7.59 -13.25
CA PRO A 256 11.49 -7.65 -11.93
C PRO A 256 12.33 -6.39 -11.70
N PHE A 257 12.23 -5.79 -10.51
CA PHE A 257 13.12 -4.71 -10.16
C PHE A 257 14.53 -5.24 -9.94
N PRO A 258 15.57 -4.46 -10.26
CA PRO A 258 16.96 -4.81 -9.99
C PRO A 258 17.22 -5.27 -8.56
N ILE A 259 16.60 -4.62 -7.57
CA ILE A 259 16.77 -5.00 -6.15
C ILE A 259 16.25 -6.41 -5.84
N GLU A 260 15.21 -6.88 -6.55
CA GLU A 260 14.63 -8.21 -6.33
C GLU A 260 15.56 -9.33 -6.80
N ARG A 261 16.42 -9.03 -7.78
CA ARG A 261 17.43 -9.93 -8.33
C ARG A 261 18.78 -9.81 -7.63
N ALA A 262 18.97 -8.79 -6.80
CA ALA A 262 20.23 -8.55 -6.11
C ALA A 262 20.56 -9.74 -5.17
N PRO A 263 21.81 -10.22 -5.17
CA PRO A 263 22.26 -11.24 -4.23
C PRO A 263 22.06 -10.81 -2.78
N ALA A 264 21.76 -11.76 -1.89
CA ALA A 264 21.62 -11.47 -0.47
C ALA A 264 22.23 -12.58 0.40
N THR A 265 22.91 -12.18 1.46
CA THR A 265 23.53 -13.11 2.42
C THR A 265 22.66 -13.27 3.64
N ARG A 266 22.42 -14.52 4.05
CA ARG A 266 21.59 -14.80 5.22
C ARG A 266 22.22 -14.24 6.49
N VAL A 267 21.43 -13.47 7.24
CA VAL A 267 21.85 -12.91 8.52
C VAL A 267 21.36 -13.82 9.64
N SER A 268 22.29 -14.24 10.50
CA SER A 268 21.94 -14.99 11.71
C SER A 268 21.47 -14.03 12.81
N TYR A 269 20.31 -14.29 13.39
CA TYR A 269 19.80 -13.53 14.53
C TYR A 269 19.15 -14.46 15.55
N GLY A 270 19.51 -14.29 16.83
CA GLY A 270 18.90 -15.01 17.95
C GLY A 270 19.03 -16.56 17.89
N ARG A 271 18.33 -17.24 18.81
CA ARG A 271 18.30 -18.71 18.92
C ARG A 271 16.94 -19.34 18.56
N LYS A 272 15.89 -18.53 18.39
CA LYS A 272 14.54 -19.05 18.09
C LYS A 272 14.35 -19.18 16.58
N LYS A 273 13.72 -20.28 16.15
CA LYS A 273 13.11 -20.36 14.82
C LYS A 273 11.99 -19.31 14.78
N SER A 274 12.24 -18.12 14.22
CA SER A 274 11.16 -17.19 13.89
C SER A 274 10.52 -17.62 12.57
N GLY A 275 9.27 -17.22 12.35
CA GLY A 275 8.56 -17.46 11.08
C GLY A 275 9.02 -16.63 9.89
N VAL A 276 10.24 -16.09 9.98
CA VAL A 276 10.84 -15.11 9.08
C VAL A 276 12.28 -15.53 8.85
N LYS A 277 12.84 -15.25 7.67
CA LYS A 277 14.29 -15.26 7.42
C LYS A 277 14.72 -13.84 7.12
N VAL A 278 15.94 -13.49 7.50
CA VAL A 278 16.50 -12.17 7.23
C VAL A 278 17.80 -12.31 6.47
N TYR A 279 17.98 -11.44 5.49
CA TYR A 279 19.15 -11.35 4.64
C TYR A 279 19.63 -9.91 4.59
N GLU A 280 20.90 -9.74 4.27
CA GLU A 280 21.51 -8.48 3.93
C GLU A 280 21.73 -8.44 2.42
N LEU A 281 21.28 -7.36 1.78
CA LEU A 281 21.55 -7.14 0.37
C LEU A 281 23.05 -7.01 0.13
N THR A 282 23.53 -7.71 -0.89
CA THR A 282 24.92 -7.67 -1.34
C THR A 282 24.95 -7.33 -2.83
N MET A 283 26.03 -6.70 -3.29
CA MET A 283 26.17 -6.32 -4.71
C MET A 283 25.04 -5.41 -5.24
N PHE A 284 24.50 -4.55 -4.37
CA PHE A 284 23.53 -3.53 -4.72
C PHE A 284 23.98 -2.17 -4.13
N PRO A 285 23.77 -1.03 -4.80
CA PRO A 285 24.31 0.26 -4.34
C PRO A 285 23.68 0.75 -3.04
N VAL A 286 22.45 0.31 -2.73
CA VAL A 286 21.77 0.61 -1.47
C VAL A 286 21.91 -0.55 -0.50
N ARG A 287 22.46 -0.27 0.69
CA ARG A 287 22.50 -1.25 1.77
C ARG A 287 21.11 -1.41 2.39
N GLY A 288 20.70 -2.65 2.58
CA GLY A 288 19.35 -2.96 3.02
C GLY A 288 19.21 -4.34 3.64
N LEU A 289 18.11 -4.52 4.38
CA LEU A 289 17.71 -5.81 4.91
C LEU A 289 16.55 -6.37 4.09
N VAL A 290 16.56 -7.67 3.87
CA VAL A 290 15.47 -8.40 3.21
C VAL A 290 14.85 -9.35 4.23
N PHE A 291 13.56 -9.22 4.45
CA PHE A 291 12.78 -10.11 5.31
C PHE A 291 11.89 -10.98 4.43
N GLU A 292 12.00 -12.30 4.60
CA GLU A 292 11.23 -13.29 3.85
C GLU A 292 10.34 -14.10 4.79
N MET A 293 9.05 -14.17 4.45
CA MET A 293 8.08 -14.99 5.15
C MET A 293 8.44 -16.47 5.02
N CYS A 294 8.40 -17.20 6.13
CA CYS A 294 8.54 -18.66 6.11
C CYS A 294 7.19 -19.36 6.33
N ASN A 295 6.43 -18.94 7.36
CA ASN A 295 5.19 -19.61 7.74
C ASN A 295 4.10 -18.69 8.33
N SER A 296 4.42 -17.42 8.61
CA SER A 296 3.48 -16.48 9.25
C SER A 296 3.68 -15.06 8.70
N MET A 297 2.65 -14.54 8.04
CA MET A 297 2.61 -13.15 7.58
C MET A 297 2.59 -12.18 8.78
N VAL A 298 1.94 -12.57 9.86
CA VAL A 298 1.91 -11.78 11.10
C VAL A 298 3.31 -11.67 11.70
N ASP A 299 4.10 -12.75 11.71
CA ASP A 299 5.48 -12.71 12.20
C ASP A 299 6.35 -11.81 11.32
N LEU A 300 6.18 -11.88 9.99
CA LEU A 300 6.85 -10.99 9.04
C LEU A 300 6.48 -9.53 9.30
N SER A 301 5.18 -9.24 9.44
CA SER A 301 4.68 -7.90 9.74
C SER A 301 5.28 -7.34 11.02
N ILE A 302 5.22 -8.09 12.12
CA ILE A 302 5.74 -7.67 13.43
C ILE A 302 7.25 -7.39 13.33
N ALA A 303 8.01 -8.29 12.70
CA ALA A 303 9.46 -8.15 12.58
C ALA A 303 9.83 -6.87 11.80
N VAL A 304 9.22 -6.65 10.63
CA VAL A 304 9.52 -5.48 9.80
C VAL A 304 9.00 -4.19 10.43
N ALA A 305 7.76 -4.18 10.93
CA ALA A 305 7.17 -3.01 11.55
C ALA A 305 7.97 -2.57 12.78
N ASN A 306 8.45 -3.49 13.62
CA ASN A 306 9.30 -3.15 14.76
C ASN A 306 10.65 -2.55 14.34
N ALA A 307 11.27 -3.06 13.27
CA ALA A 307 12.48 -2.46 12.71
C ALA A 307 12.21 -1.03 12.16
N CYS A 308 11.09 -0.83 11.45
CA CYS A 308 10.65 0.49 10.99
C CYS A 308 10.38 1.45 12.16
N ILE A 309 9.75 0.96 13.23
CA ILE A 309 9.48 1.72 14.46
C ILE A 309 10.79 2.16 15.12
N TYR A 310 11.81 1.30 15.14
CA TYR A 310 13.14 1.69 15.60
C TYR A 310 13.72 2.82 14.74
N LEU A 311 13.75 2.65 13.41
CA LEU A 311 14.31 3.64 12.49
C LEU A 311 13.65 5.02 12.63
N GLN A 312 12.31 5.07 12.65
CA GLN A 312 11.58 6.34 12.79
C GLN A 312 11.78 6.99 14.16
N ASN A 313 11.93 6.22 15.25
CA ASN A 313 12.18 6.78 16.58
C ASN A 313 13.61 7.33 16.70
N GLU A 314 14.58 6.73 16.02
CA GLU A 314 15.97 7.19 15.96
C GLU A 314 16.19 8.25 14.86
N ASN A 315 15.12 8.75 14.24
CA ASN A 315 15.17 9.75 13.18
C ASN A 315 16.04 9.33 11.98
N ILE A 316 16.05 8.04 11.63
CA ILE A 316 16.74 7.50 10.46
C ILE A 316 15.71 7.39 9.33
N PRO A 317 15.83 8.15 8.23
CA PRO A 317 14.94 8.01 7.09
C PRO A 317 15.04 6.63 6.44
N TYR A 318 13.93 6.10 5.93
CA TYR A 318 13.91 4.78 5.30
C TYR A 318 12.77 4.63 4.29
N ASN A 319 12.94 3.64 3.43
CA ASN A 319 11.92 3.16 2.51
C ASN A 319 11.65 1.68 2.76
N VAL A 320 10.46 1.24 2.38
CA VAL A 320 10.08 -0.17 2.41
C VAL A 320 9.50 -0.55 1.06
N LEU A 321 9.99 -1.64 0.46
CA LEU A 321 9.40 -2.25 -0.72
C LEU A 321 8.87 -3.64 -0.34
N ILE A 322 7.58 -3.88 -0.59
CA ILE A 322 6.90 -5.16 -0.42
C ILE A 322 6.75 -5.79 -1.81
N THR A 323 7.27 -7.00 -1.97
CA THR A 323 7.30 -7.76 -3.24
C THR A 323 6.81 -9.19 -3.01
N ASP A 324 6.86 -10.00 -4.07
CA ASP A 324 6.56 -11.43 -4.04
C ASP A 324 5.24 -11.72 -3.32
N ARG A 325 4.18 -10.98 -3.69
CA ARG A 325 2.83 -11.15 -3.15
C ARG A 325 2.78 -11.00 -1.62
N GLY A 326 3.56 -10.06 -1.08
CA GLY A 326 3.61 -9.80 0.37
C GLY A 326 4.51 -10.75 1.16
N SER A 327 5.19 -11.69 0.50
CA SER A 327 6.07 -12.67 1.19
C SER A 327 7.51 -12.18 1.37
N ARG A 328 7.91 -11.10 0.69
CA ARG A 328 9.26 -10.55 0.76
C ARG A 328 9.23 -9.03 0.94
N VAL A 329 10.07 -8.53 1.83
CA VAL A 329 10.12 -7.11 2.18
C VAL A 329 11.55 -6.61 2.25
N PHE A 330 11.84 -5.53 1.53
CA PHE A 330 13.11 -4.80 1.58
C PHE A 330 12.96 -3.59 2.49
N LEU A 331 13.80 -3.49 3.52
CA LEU A 331 13.92 -2.35 4.40
C LEU A 331 15.22 -1.60 4.11
N LEU A 332 15.10 -0.35 3.66
CA LEU A 332 16.18 0.44 3.09
C LEU A 332 16.37 1.74 3.88
N PRO A 333 17.20 1.75 4.94
CA PRO A 333 17.62 2.99 5.58
C PRO A 333 18.41 3.86 4.60
N GLN A 334 18.13 5.16 4.57
CA GLN A 334 18.80 6.10 3.67
C GLN A 334 19.16 7.44 4.32
N CYS A 335 20.12 8.16 3.73
CA CYS A 335 20.61 9.45 4.23
C CYS A 335 20.71 10.54 3.14
N PHE A 336 20.07 10.37 1.98
CA PHE A 336 20.26 11.29 0.85
C PHE A 336 19.94 12.75 1.19
N ALA A 337 18.80 13.02 1.83
CA ALA A 337 18.39 14.38 2.16
C ALA A 337 19.36 15.07 3.15
N GLU A 338 19.92 14.31 4.09
CA GLU A 338 20.92 14.78 5.04
C GLU A 338 22.23 15.10 4.33
N ARG A 339 22.71 14.20 3.45
CA ARG A 339 23.90 14.43 2.63
C ARG A 339 23.74 15.64 1.72
N GLN A 340 22.57 15.78 1.10
CA GLN A 340 22.24 16.93 0.25
C GLN A 340 22.31 18.24 1.06
N ALA A 341 21.75 18.26 2.28
CA ALA A 341 21.82 19.42 3.16
C ALA A 341 23.25 19.77 3.61
N ARG A 342 24.15 18.78 3.68
CA ARG A 342 25.58 18.98 3.96
C ARG A 342 26.42 19.32 2.72
N GLY A 343 25.84 19.30 1.52
CA GLY A 343 26.57 19.51 0.26
C GLY A 343 27.49 18.34 -0.11
N GLU A 344 27.17 17.12 0.34
CA GLU A 344 27.97 15.91 0.13
C GLU A 344 27.47 15.05 -1.05
N VAL A 345 26.48 15.55 -1.80
CA VAL A 345 25.92 14.87 -2.96
C VAL A 345 26.49 15.50 -4.22
N ASP A 346 26.97 14.67 -5.14
CA ASP A 346 27.53 15.10 -6.41
C ASP A 346 26.58 16.02 -7.18
N GLU A 347 27.12 17.12 -7.73
CA GLU A 347 26.35 18.16 -8.41
C GLU A 347 25.62 17.61 -9.64
N ASP A 348 26.24 16.68 -10.39
CA ASP A 348 25.63 16.06 -11.57
C ASP A 348 24.40 15.20 -11.21
N ILE A 349 24.40 14.54 -10.05
CA ILE A 349 23.24 13.83 -9.50
C ILE A 349 22.14 14.83 -9.14
N LEU A 350 22.48 15.94 -8.48
CA LEU A 350 21.51 16.98 -8.11
C LEU A 350 20.87 17.65 -9.34
N GLU A 351 21.64 17.85 -10.41
CA GLU A 351 21.18 18.47 -11.65
C GLU A 351 20.06 17.67 -12.34
N THR A 352 20.03 16.34 -12.19
CA THR A 352 18.95 15.47 -12.70
C THR A 352 17.64 15.67 -11.96
N GLN A 353 17.71 16.20 -10.74
CA GLN A 353 16.59 16.42 -9.84
C GLN A 353 15.80 15.14 -9.51
N VAL A 354 16.39 13.96 -9.69
CA VAL A 354 15.72 12.72 -9.29
C VAL A 354 15.53 12.71 -7.78
N ASN A 355 14.33 12.34 -7.33
CA ASN A 355 14.05 12.14 -5.92
C ASN A 355 14.20 10.63 -5.65
N PRO A 356 15.23 10.18 -4.93
CA PRO A 356 15.44 8.76 -4.66
C PRO A 356 14.45 8.23 -3.60
N ALA A 357 13.18 8.08 -3.99
CA ALA A 357 12.17 7.40 -3.21
C ALA A 357 12.26 5.88 -3.44
N VAL A 358 11.35 5.13 -2.81
CA VAL A 358 11.34 3.66 -2.85
C VAL A 358 11.46 3.08 -4.25
N TRP A 359 10.81 3.70 -5.26
CA TRP A 359 10.82 3.20 -6.63
C TRP A 359 12.20 3.34 -7.27
N GLU A 360 12.79 4.53 -7.17
CA GLU A 360 14.11 4.83 -7.74
C GLU A 360 15.19 3.97 -7.08
N ILE A 361 15.18 3.87 -5.75
CA ILE A 361 16.22 3.13 -5.02
C ILE A 361 16.06 1.62 -5.11
N SER A 362 14.93 1.15 -5.63
CA SER A 362 14.71 -0.26 -5.96
C SER A 362 15.06 -0.59 -7.41
N GLY A 363 15.35 0.44 -8.23
CA GLY A 363 15.88 0.31 -9.58
C GLY A 363 14.92 0.72 -10.71
N HIS A 364 13.80 1.37 -10.39
CA HIS A 364 12.93 2.04 -11.36
C HIS A 364 13.15 3.56 -11.30
N ILE A 365 14.04 4.07 -12.15
CA ILE A 365 14.49 5.46 -12.18
C ILE A 365 13.54 6.33 -13.01
N VAL A 366 12.75 7.16 -12.32
CA VAL A 366 11.83 8.11 -12.96
C VAL A 366 12.55 9.42 -13.27
N LEU A 367 12.86 9.62 -14.56
CA LEU A 367 13.56 10.77 -15.09
C LEU A 367 12.58 11.85 -15.55
N LYS A 368 12.97 13.11 -15.37
CA LYS A 368 12.09 14.27 -15.57
C LYS A 368 12.29 15.01 -16.88
N ARG A 369 13.43 14.78 -17.55
CA ARG A 369 13.86 15.51 -18.75
C ARG A 369 14.30 14.51 -19.80
N ARG A 370 13.90 14.74 -21.06
CA ARG A 370 14.36 13.94 -22.21
C ARG A 370 15.87 13.72 -22.24
N LYS A 371 16.67 14.78 -22.04
CA LYS A 371 18.13 14.71 -22.02
C LYS A 371 18.66 13.67 -21.03
N ASP A 372 18.10 13.62 -19.82
CA ASP A 372 18.57 12.68 -18.79
C ASP A 372 18.18 11.25 -19.15
N TYR A 373 16.98 11.06 -19.74
CA TYR A 373 16.52 9.76 -20.22
C TYR A 373 17.39 9.23 -21.35
N ASP A 374 17.69 10.05 -22.35
CA ASP A 374 18.50 9.64 -23.50
C ASP A 374 19.92 9.27 -23.06
N LEU A 375 20.50 10.01 -22.11
CA LEU A 375 21.85 9.80 -21.58
C LEU A 375 21.91 8.84 -20.38
N ALA A 376 20.79 8.30 -19.93
CA ALA A 376 20.74 7.42 -18.76
C ALA A 376 21.58 6.15 -18.99
N THR A 377 22.42 5.82 -18.01
CA THR A 377 23.27 4.62 -18.00
C THR A 377 23.12 3.88 -16.69
N GLU A 378 23.44 2.58 -16.67
CA GLU A 378 23.52 1.81 -15.43
C GLU A 378 24.51 2.43 -14.43
N GLY A 379 25.64 2.97 -14.89
CA GLY A 379 26.61 3.66 -14.04
C GLY A 379 26.04 4.92 -13.38
N TYR A 380 25.22 5.70 -14.10
CA TYR A 380 24.50 6.83 -13.50
C TYR A 380 23.52 6.36 -12.42
N ALA A 381 22.68 5.37 -12.73
CA ALA A 381 21.70 4.84 -11.77
C ALA A 381 22.39 4.32 -10.51
N TRP A 382 23.50 3.60 -10.66
CA TRP A 382 24.31 3.09 -9.57
C TRP A 382 24.84 4.22 -8.68
N ARG A 383 25.41 5.28 -9.26
CA ARG A 383 25.91 6.44 -8.51
C ARG A 383 24.79 7.15 -7.75
N LEU A 384 23.66 7.41 -8.41
CA LEU A 384 22.47 8.01 -7.76
C LEU A 384 22.07 7.23 -6.51
N MET A 385 22.00 5.91 -6.58
CA MET A 385 21.60 5.09 -5.43
C MET A 385 22.69 4.95 -4.37
N ALA A 386 23.96 4.95 -4.77
CA ALA A 386 25.07 4.95 -3.83
C ALA A 386 25.08 6.22 -2.97
N GLU A 387 24.62 7.35 -3.53
CA GLU A 387 24.43 8.60 -2.78
C GLU A 387 23.40 8.49 -1.64
N VAL A 388 22.45 7.56 -1.79
CA VAL A 388 21.35 7.34 -0.86
C VAL A 388 21.74 6.44 0.30
N SER A 389 22.66 5.50 0.06
CA SER A 389 23.04 4.47 1.02
C SER A 389 23.74 5.06 2.25
N LEU A 390 23.48 4.45 3.41
CA LEU A 390 24.34 4.61 4.57
C LEU A 390 25.76 4.10 4.27
N SER A 391 26.76 4.65 4.97
CA SER A 391 28.10 4.07 5.02
C SER A 391 28.06 2.66 5.59
N GLN A 392 29.08 1.84 5.31
CA GLN A 392 29.14 0.46 5.83
C GLN A 392 29.06 0.45 7.37
N GLU A 393 29.87 1.25 8.05
CA GLU A 393 29.91 1.31 9.51
C GLU A 393 28.55 1.69 10.11
N ARG A 394 27.91 2.73 9.56
CA ARG A 394 26.60 3.17 10.03
C ARG A 394 25.52 2.13 9.74
N PHE A 395 25.59 1.47 8.59
CA PHE A 395 24.66 0.40 8.24
C PHE A 395 24.78 -0.80 9.19
N GLU A 396 26.00 -1.23 9.55
CA GLU A 396 26.21 -2.31 10.52
C GLU A 396 25.57 -2.01 11.88
N GLU A 397 25.74 -0.77 12.37
CA GLU A 397 25.11 -0.32 13.62
C GLU A 397 23.58 -0.37 13.52
N VAL A 398 23.02 0.23 12.47
CA VAL A 398 21.58 0.30 12.24
C VAL A 398 20.99 -1.10 12.04
N LYS A 399 21.66 -1.97 11.28
CA LYS A 399 21.29 -3.37 11.06
C LYS A 399 21.17 -4.12 12.38
N ALA A 400 22.20 -4.05 13.23
CA ALA A 400 22.20 -4.74 14.52
C ALA A 400 21.01 -4.30 15.41
N LYS A 401 20.67 -3.01 15.40
CA LYS A 401 19.56 -2.45 16.17
C LYS A 401 18.20 -2.79 15.56
N CYS A 402 18.07 -2.77 14.24
CA CYS A 402 16.87 -3.22 13.53
C CYS A 402 16.57 -4.69 13.83
N LEU A 403 17.57 -5.57 13.74
CA LEU A 403 17.41 -7.00 14.06
C LEU A 403 17.03 -7.21 15.54
N LYS A 404 17.62 -6.41 16.44
CA LYS A 404 17.25 -6.41 17.85
C LYS A 404 15.78 -6.02 18.02
N ALA A 405 15.34 -4.92 17.41
CA ALA A 405 13.94 -4.46 17.48
C ALA A 405 12.97 -5.48 16.86
N ALA A 406 13.32 -6.07 15.72
CA ALA A 406 12.50 -7.04 15.01
C ALA A 406 12.19 -8.30 15.82
N PHE A 407 13.15 -8.78 16.63
CA PHE A 407 13.07 -10.11 17.27
C PHE A 407 13.20 -10.12 18.79
N GLN A 408 13.40 -8.98 19.44
CA GLN A 408 13.28 -8.93 20.89
C GLN A 408 11.82 -9.05 21.30
N VAL A 409 11.56 -10.01 22.18
CA VAL A 409 10.29 -10.12 22.88
C VAL A 409 10.10 -8.81 23.64
N ILE A 410 9.11 -8.01 23.26
CA ILE A 410 8.54 -7.03 24.17
C ILE A 410 8.01 -7.87 25.32
N SER A 411 8.75 -7.96 26.43
CA SER A 411 8.15 -8.34 27.70
C SER A 411 7.14 -7.25 27.97
N VAL A 412 5.90 -7.47 27.58
CA VAL A 412 4.79 -6.66 28.06
C VAL A 412 4.77 -6.93 29.55
N THR A 413 5.44 -6.08 30.33
CA THR A 413 5.18 -5.97 31.76
C THR A 413 3.69 -5.73 31.88
N SER A 414 3.02 -6.60 32.63
CA SER A 414 1.57 -6.76 32.73
C SER A 414 0.83 -5.56 33.34
N ASP A 415 1.39 -4.36 33.30
CA ASP A 415 0.84 -3.19 33.99
C ASP A 415 -0.05 -2.32 33.09
N TYR A 416 -0.22 -2.68 31.81
CA TYR A 416 -1.18 -2.02 30.90
C TYR A 416 -2.44 -2.83 30.59
N LEU A 417 -2.58 -4.06 31.12
CA LEU A 417 -3.81 -4.86 31.00
C LEU A 417 -4.64 -4.93 32.30
N ALA A 418 -4.23 -4.25 33.37
CA ALA A 418 -5.00 -4.13 34.61
C ALA A 418 -5.89 -2.86 34.66
N GLY A 419 -6.10 -2.19 33.53
CA GLY A 419 -6.74 -0.88 33.47
C GLY A 419 -7.95 -0.74 32.54
N THR A 420 -8.55 -1.81 32.02
CA THR A 420 -9.84 -1.76 31.31
C THR A 420 -10.57 -3.10 31.34
N SER A 421 -10.92 -3.58 32.54
CA SER A 421 -12.00 -4.56 32.67
C SER A 421 -13.35 -3.83 32.65
N LYS A 422 -13.83 -3.53 31.44
CA LYS A 422 -15.27 -3.47 31.14
C LYS A 422 -15.46 -4.16 29.79
N ARG A 423 -15.91 -5.42 29.84
CA ARG A 423 -16.50 -6.11 28.70
C ARG A 423 -17.67 -5.27 28.17
N GLY A 424 -17.46 -4.57 27.06
CA GLY A 424 -18.55 -4.20 26.18
C GLY A 424 -18.79 -5.36 25.23
N SER A 425 -19.85 -6.12 25.46
CA SER A 425 -20.41 -7.01 24.44
C SER A 425 -20.89 -6.12 23.30
N PHE A 426 -20.33 -6.28 22.10
CA PHE A 426 -20.92 -5.70 20.89
C PHE A 426 -22.06 -6.63 20.47
N ASP A 427 -23.27 -6.33 20.93
CA ASP A 427 -24.49 -6.93 20.38
C ASP A 427 -24.76 -6.34 19.00
N PHE A 428 -24.65 -7.17 17.96
CA PHE A 428 -25.29 -6.93 16.68
C PHE A 428 -26.79 -7.23 16.83
N MET A 429 -27.65 -6.20 16.89
CA MET A 429 -29.08 -6.39 16.68
C MET A 429 -29.33 -6.63 15.19
N VAL A 430 -29.45 -7.90 14.83
CA VAL A 430 -30.11 -8.34 13.60
C VAL A 430 -31.61 -8.24 13.85
N ASN A 431 -32.30 -7.31 13.17
CA ASN A 431 -33.76 -7.31 13.11
C ASN A 431 -34.20 -8.40 12.11
N GLU A 432 -34.48 -9.59 12.61
CA GLU A 432 -35.28 -10.61 11.94
C GLU A 432 -36.53 -10.90 12.79
N ASP A 433 -37.67 -10.35 12.38
CA ASP A 433 -38.99 -10.78 12.83
C ASP A 433 -39.78 -11.30 11.62
N ILE A 434 -39.64 -12.61 11.34
CA ILE A 434 -40.64 -13.39 10.61
C ILE A 434 -40.74 -14.76 11.29
N PRO A 435 -41.83 -15.07 12.02
CA PRO A 435 -42.05 -16.43 12.50
C PRO A 435 -42.88 -17.21 11.46
N ALA A 436 -42.29 -18.28 10.94
CA ALA A 436 -43.02 -19.31 10.22
C ALA A 436 -42.86 -20.65 10.95
N LYS A 437 -43.95 -21.11 11.58
CA LYS A 437 -44.62 -22.39 11.34
C LYS A 437 -45.39 -22.86 12.57
N ASP A 438 -46.70 -23.00 12.42
CA ASP A 438 -47.44 -24.11 13.02
C ASP A 438 -48.38 -24.70 11.96
N TYR A 439 -48.37 -26.02 11.88
CA TYR A 439 -49.09 -26.83 10.90
C TYR A 439 -50.50 -27.21 11.40
N LEU A 440 -51.40 -27.40 10.43
CA LEU A 440 -52.63 -28.22 10.43
C LEU A 440 -53.84 -27.72 11.23
N LYS A 441 -54.87 -27.28 10.48
CA LYS A 441 -56.21 -27.89 10.51
C LYS A 441 -57.03 -27.53 9.26
N THR A 442 -57.74 -28.53 8.79
CA THR A 442 -58.58 -28.65 7.60
C THR A 442 -59.94 -27.94 7.71
N ASN A 443 -60.51 -27.53 6.57
CA ASN A 443 -61.93 -27.53 6.13
C ASN A 443 -62.15 -26.38 5.12
N SER A 444 -62.23 -26.64 3.81
CA SER A 444 -63.41 -27.03 3.00
C SER A 444 -64.37 -25.87 2.63
N LEU A 445 -64.53 -25.64 1.31
CA LEU A 445 -65.71 -25.08 0.61
C LEU A 445 -65.96 -23.56 0.85
N ASP A 446 -66.26 -22.68 -0.11
CA ASP A 446 -66.95 -22.78 -1.40
C ASP A 446 -66.51 -21.69 -2.39
N ALA A 447 -66.72 -21.99 -3.67
CA ALA A 447 -66.61 -21.08 -4.81
C ALA A 447 -67.84 -20.18 -4.94
N VAL A 448 -67.68 -18.93 -5.41
CA VAL A 448 -68.64 -18.23 -6.29
C VAL A 448 -67.91 -17.16 -7.13
N VAL A 449 -68.06 -17.28 -8.45
CA VAL A 449 -67.80 -16.29 -9.52
C VAL A 449 -69.15 -15.62 -9.86
N PRO A 450 -69.20 -14.32 -10.19
CA PRO A 450 -69.49 -13.88 -11.58
C PRO A 450 -68.69 -12.62 -11.95
N ASN A 451 -67.95 -12.53 -13.06
CA ASN A 451 -68.33 -12.48 -14.48
C ASN A 451 -69.38 -11.41 -14.85
N HIS A 452 -68.90 -10.32 -15.45
CA HIS A 452 -69.47 -9.43 -16.48
C HIS A 452 -68.46 -8.28 -16.61
N GLY A 453 -67.94 -7.86 -17.75
CA GLY A 453 -68.37 -7.97 -19.13
C GLY A 453 -68.13 -6.59 -19.76
N ASP A 454 -67.45 -6.59 -20.91
CA ASP A 454 -67.44 -5.55 -21.94
C ASP A 454 -66.76 -4.20 -21.62
N ASP A 455 -66.13 -3.48 -22.54
CA ASP A 455 -65.56 -3.68 -23.87
C ASP A 455 -64.96 -2.30 -24.26
N LEU A 456 -64.16 -2.23 -25.33
CA LEU A 456 -63.73 -1.03 -26.07
C LEU A 456 -62.60 -0.18 -25.42
N SER A 457 -61.49 0.25 -26.04
CA SER A 457 -60.82 0.16 -27.35
C SER A 457 -60.29 1.58 -27.68
N VAL A 458 -58.98 1.67 -28.03
CA VAL A 458 -58.31 2.69 -28.91
C VAL A 458 -58.37 4.17 -28.43
N GLU A 459 -57.44 5.11 -28.61
CA GLU A 459 -56.30 5.51 -29.46
C GLU A 459 -55.42 6.43 -28.55
N ALA A 460 -54.17 6.84 -28.76
CA ALA A 460 -53.12 6.76 -29.76
C ALA A 460 -51.79 7.06 -29.03
#